data_AF-A0A5B0J2U5-F1
#
_entry.id   AF-A0A5B0J2U5-F1
#
_cell.length_a   1.000
_cell.length_b   1.000
_cell.length_c   1.000
_cell.angle_alpha   90.00
_cell.angle_beta   90.00
_cell.angle_gamma   90.00
#
_symmetry.space_group_name_H-M   'P 1'
#
loop_
_entity.id
_entity.type
_entity.pdbx_description
1 polymer ?
#
loop_
_entity_poly.entity_id
_entity_poly.type
_entity_poly.pdbx_seq_one_letter_code
_entity_poly.pdbx_strand_id
1 'polypeptide(L)'
;MRAADRPGSEPGPADRLRRRASRREDLLAVLCGLLAACGLVVAWLAGAAAHGTVLERGAVEARQRVPVEATVTARANAVGDLQTGQQSLTLSWTGPDGLPHSGGSSLPGIYDVGDRVSAWVGTDGRLAPPPSTPADAVTVAVAAGFLTAAGWAGGVLVVGRLAFAWNGRTFARAWAEDWAAVEPEWSGRRTP
;
A
#
# COMPACT_ATOMS: atom_id res chain seq x y z
N MET A 1 31.72 -1.80 52.45
CA MET A 1 33.12 -1.51 52.09
C MET A 1 33.22 -1.73 50.57
N ARG A 2 33.37 -0.64 49.82
CA ARG A 2 33.21 -0.57 48.35
C ARG A 2 34.46 -1.17 47.69
N ALA A 3 34.33 -2.29 46.98
CA ALA A 3 35.45 -2.91 46.28
C ALA A 3 35.91 -1.99 45.14
N ALA A 4 37.20 -1.69 45.15
CA ALA A 4 37.86 -0.77 44.26
C ALA A 4 37.68 -1.15 42.79
N ASP A 5 37.34 -0.15 41.99
CA ASP A 5 37.43 -0.16 40.54
C ASP A 5 38.89 -0.44 40.17
N ARG A 6 39.18 -1.61 39.57
CA ARG A 6 40.52 -1.95 39.08
C ARG A 6 40.67 -1.41 37.65
N PRO A 7 41.52 -0.41 37.40
CA PRO A 7 41.81 0.02 36.04
C PRO A 7 42.67 -1.04 35.35
N GLY A 8 42.07 -1.82 34.43
CA GLY A 8 42.79 -2.79 33.60
C GLY A 8 42.21 -4.19 33.51
N SER A 9 41.00 -4.46 34.01
CA SER A 9 40.32 -5.72 33.70
C SER A 9 39.96 -5.76 32.21
N GLU A 10 40.65 -6.60 31.44
CA GLU A 10 40.24 -6.90 30.07
C GLU A 10 38.75 -7.26 30.06
N PRO A 11 37.96 -6.72 29.11
CA PRO A 11 36.53 -6.99 29.09
C PRO A 11 36.31 -8.50 29.01
N GLY A 12 35.69 -9.05 30.05
CA GLY A 12 35.41 -10.47 30.15
C GLY A 12 34.60 -10.98 28.95
N PRO A 13 34.62 -12.29 28.67
CA PRO A 13 33.90 -12.89 27.53
C PRO A 13 32.44 -12.42 27.40
N ALA A 14 31.71 -12.32 28.52
CA ALA A 14 30.34 -11.83 28.59
C ALA A 14 30.18 -10.39 28.07
N ASP A 15 31.16 -9.52 28.33
CA ASP A 15 31.10 -8.11 27.96
C ASP A 15 31.40 -7.90 26.46
N ARG A 16 32.20 -8.80 25.86
CA ARG A 16 32.40 -8.87 24.41
C ARG A 16 31.16 -9.39 23.68
N LEU A 17 30.47 -10.38 24.25
CA LEU A 17 29.23 -10.92 23.70
C LEU A 17 28.10 -9.88 23.71
N ARG A 18 27.91 -9.15 24.82
CA ARG A 18 26.93 -8.05 24.92
C ARG A 18 27.20 -6.96 23.87
N ARG A 19 28.45 -6.49 23.73
CA ARG A 19 28.82 -5.48 22.71
C ARG A 19 28.56 -5.95 21.28
N ARG A 20 28.81 -7.23 20.97
CA ARG A 20 28.54 -7.79 19.63
C ARG A 20 27.04 -7.91 19.35
N ALA A 21 26.24 -8.29 20.35
CA ALA A 21 24.79 -8.34 20.23
C ALA A 21 24.20 -6.94 19.99
N SER A 22 24.60 -5.93 20.79
CA SER A 22 24.15 -4.55 20.62
C SER A 22 24.50 -4.00 19.24
N ARG A 23 25.72 -4.23 18.72
CA ARG A 23 26.08 -3.79 17.36
C ARG A 23 25.24 -4.44 16.26
N ARG A 24 24.82 -5.69 16.44
CA ARG A 24 23.95 -6.39 15.47
C ARG A 24 22.52 -5.85 15.52
N GLU A 25 22.01 -5.57 16.72
CA GLU A 25 20.70 -4.96 16.91
C GLU A 25 20.67 -3.54 16.32
N ASP A 26 21.70 -2.74 16.57
CA ASP A 26 21.85 -1.41 15.97
C ASP A 26 21.93 -1.48 14.45
N LEU A 27 22.71 -2.41 13.90
CA LEU A 27 22.81 -2.62 12.44
C LEU A 27 21.45 -3.03 11.84
N LEU A 28 20.73 -3.95 12.50
CA LEU A 28 19.40 -4.37 12.07
C LEU A 28 18.40 -3.21 12.12
N ALA A 29 18.44 -2.40 13.18
CA ALA A 29 17.59 -1.22 13.31
C ALA A 29 17.88 -0.19 12.20
N VAL A 30 19.17 0.09 11.94
CA VAL A 30 19.60 0.98 10.85
C VAL A 30 19.16 0.44 9.49
N LEU A 31 19.36 -0.85 9.24
CA LEU A 31 18.95 -1.48 7.99
C LEU A 31 17.43 -1.43 7.80
N CYS A 32 16.64 -1.71 8.85
CA CYS A 32 15.19 -1.58 8.82
C CYS A 32 14.77 -0.13 8.54
N GLY A 33 15.45 0.86 9.14
CA GLY A 33 15.22 2.27 8.88
C GLY A 33 15.53 2.65 7.43
N LEU A 34 16.65 2.19 6.87
CA LEU A 34 17.01 2.40 5.47
C LEU A 34 16.02 1.75 4.51
N LEU A 35 15.59 0.51 4.81
CA LEU A 35 14.57 -0.18 4.04
C LEU A 35 13.24 0.57 4.12
N ALA A 36 12.83 1.07 5.28
CA ALA A 36 11.62 1.88 5.42
C ALA A 36 11.69 3.17 4.57
N ALA A 37 12.84 3.88 4.59
CA ALA A 37 13.06 5.05 3.75
C ALA A 37 12.99 4.71 2.25
N CYS A 38 13.60 3.60 1.83
CA CYS A 38 13.51 3.11 0.45
C CYS A 38 12.05 2.80 0.06
N GLY A 39 11.29 2.17 0.97
CA GLY A 39 9.87 1.90 0.79
C GLY A 39 9.02 3.14 0.53
N LEU A 40 9.31 4.25 1.22
CA LEU A 40 8.63 5.53 0.98
C LEU A 40 8.89 6.06 -0.44
N VAL A 41 10.14 5.93 -0.92
CA VAL A 41 10.49 6.33 -2.30
C VAL A 41 9.77 5.45 -3.31
N VAL A 42 9.75 4.12 -3.11
CA VAL A 42 9.04 3.18 -3.98
C VAL A 42 7.53 3.46 -4.00
N ALA A 43 6.93 3.71 -2.83
CA ALA A 43 5.51 4.05 -2.72
C ALA A 43 5.19 5.37 -3.46
N TRP A 44 6.05 6.38 -3.33
CA TRP A 44 5.90 7.64 -4.05
C TRP A 44 6.01 7.45 -5.57
N LEU A 45 7.00 6.68 -6.04
CA LEU A 45 7.17 6.36 -7.46
C LEU A 45 5.97 5.58 -8.02
N ALA A 46 5.44 4.60 -7.27
CA ALA A 46 4.26 3.85 -7.65
C ALA A 46 3.03 4.75 -7.79
N GLY A 47 2.81 5.65 -6.81
CA GLY A 47 1.74 6.64 -6.88
C GLY A 47 1.90 7.60 -8.07
N ALA A 48 3.10 8.11 -8.30
CA ALA A 48 3.39 9.01 -9.42
C ALA A 48 3.20 8.35 -10.79
N ALA A 49 3.66 7.11 -10.95
CA ALA A 49 3.46 6.33 -12.17
C ALA A 49 1.96 6.08 -12.42
N ALA A 50 1.22 5.66 -11.40
CA ALA A 50 -0.22 5.44 -11.49
C ALA A 50 -0.96 6.72 -11.89
N HIS A 51 -0.64 7.85 -11.24
CA HIS A 51 -1.18 9.16 -11.58
C HIS A 51 -0.95 9.52 -13.06
N GLY A 52 0.29 9.38 -13.54
CA GLY A 52 0.65 9.66 -14.92
C GLY A 52 -0.13 8.82 -15.92
N THR A 53 -0.27 7.52 -15.68
CA THR A 53 -1.02 6.62 -16.57
C THR A 53 -2.50 6.96 -16.66
N VAL A 54 -3.12 7.41 -15.57
CA VAL A 54 -4.54 7.79 -15.57
C VAL A 54 -4.74 9.10 -16.31
N LEU A 55 -3.84 10.08 -16.13
CA LEU A 55 -3.91 11.35 -16.88
C LEU A 55 -3.71 11.14 -18.38
N GLU A 56 -2.74 10.32 -18.78
CA GLU A 56 -2.49 10.03 -20.18
C GLU A 56 -3.69 9.33 -20.82
N ARG A 57 -4.27 8.34 -20.13
CA ARG A 57 -5.53 7.71 -20.55
C ARG A 57 -6.66 8.74 -20.68
N GLY A 58 -6.87 9.57 -19.66
CA GLY A 58 -7.90 10.62 -19.69
C GLY A 58 -7.72 11.60 -20.85
N ALA A 59 -6.48 11.97 -21.18
CA ALA A 59 -6.18 12.85 -22.31
C ALA A 59 -6.46 12.19 -23.67
N VAL A 60 -6.15 10.90 -23.82
CA VAL A 60 -6.49 10.13 -25.04
C VAL A 60 -8.00 9.97 -25.16
N GLU A 61 -8.67 9.61 -24.07
CA GLU A 61 -10.12 9.45 -24.01
C GLU A 61 -10.86 10.75 -24.35
N ALA A 62 -10.41 11.88 -23.80
CA ALA A 62 -10.99 13.19 -24.07
C ALA A 62 -10.84 13.64 -25.53
N ARG A 63 -9.82 13.14 -26.26
CA ARG A 63 -9.65 13.41 -27.69
C ARG A 63 -10.51 12.52 -28.58
N GLN A 64 -10.83 11.32 -28.11
CA GLN A 64 -11.58 10.32 -28.88
C GLN A 64 -13.08 10.33 -28.58
N ARG A 65 -13.50 10.90 -27.45
CA ARG A 65 -14.90 10.93 -27.00
C ARG A 65 -15.49 12.31 -27.20
N VAL A 66 -16.69 12.37 -27.76
CA VAL A 66 -17.43 13.61 -27.97
C VAL A 66 -18.50 13.75 -26.88
N PRO A 67 -18.59 14.91 -26.20
CA PRO A 67 -19.68 15.17 -25.27
C PRO A 67 -20.97 15.39 -26.05
N VAL A 68 -22.03 14.66 -25.69
CA VAL A 68 -23.36 14.77 -26.30
C VAL A 68 -24.41 14.96 -25.21
N GLU A 69 -25.39 15.82 -25.46
CA GLU A 69 -26.56 15.96 -24.59
C GLU A 69 -27.48 14.75 -24.80
N ALA A 70 -27.67 13.96 -23.75
CA ALA A 70 -28.53 12.78 -23.77
C ALA A 70 -29.74 12.99 -22.87
N THR A 71 -30.89 12.44 -23.26
CA THR A 71 -32.14 12.51 -22.48
C THR A 71 -32.45 11.15 -21.89
N VAL A 72 -32.84 11.12 -20.61
CA VAL A 72 -33.24 9.90 -19.92
C VAL A 72 -34.60 9.43 -20.45
N THR A 73 -34.67 8.23 -21.03
CA THR A 73 -35.91 7.65 -21.56
C THR A 73 -36.50 6.56 -20.68
N ALA A 74 -35.67 5.85 -19.90
CA ALA A 74 -36.14 4.85 -18.95
C ALA A 74 -35.19 4.70 -17.77
N ARG A 75 -35.73 4.26 -16.62
CA ARG A 75 -34.95 3.90 -15.43
C ARG A 75 -34.90 2.39 -15.31
N ALA A 76 -33.71 1.82 -15.19
CA ALA A 76 -33.52 0.43 -14.83
C ALA A 76 -33.21 0.37 -13.34
N ASN A 77 -34.12 -0.15 -12.53
CA ASN A 77 -33.90 -0.30 -11.09
C ASN A 77 -33.14 -1.60 -10.84
N ALA A 78 -31.82 -1.61 -11.04
CA ALA A 78 -31.00 -2.72 -10.59
C ALA A 78 -30.75 -2.60 -9.07
N VAL A 79 -30.96 -3.68 -8.32
CA VAL A 79 -30.90 -3.69 -6.84
C VAL A 79 -29.55 -3.19 -6.28
N GLY A 80 -28.46 -3.31 -7.05
CA GLY A 80 -27.11 -2.88 -6.63
C GLY A 80 -26.81 -1.39 -6.80
N ASP A 81 -27.54 -0.68 -7.67
CA ASP A 81 -27.23 0.70 -8.07
C ASP A 81 -27.37 1.69 -6.90
N LEU A 82 -28.41 1.52 -6.09
CA LEU A 82 -28.66 2.38 -4.94
C LEU A 82 -27.61 2.23 -3.83
N GLN A 83 -26.93 1.09 -3.73
CA GLN A 83 -25.85 0.91 -2.74
C GLN A 83 -24.56 1.60 -3.14
N THR A 84 -24.28 1.71 -4.45
CA THR A 84 -23.09 2.40 -4.97
C THR A 84 -23.34 3.88 -5.29
N GLY A 85 -24.57 4.37 -5.07
CA GLY A 85 -24.98 5.74 -5.42
C GLY A 85 -25.01 5.98 -6.94
N GLN A 86 -25.09 4.88 -7.70
CA GLN A 86 -25.23 4.87 -9.15
C GLN A 86 -26.70 4.66 -9.52
N GLN A 87 -27.08 4.99 -10.74
CA GLN A 87 -28.40 4.71 -11.27
C GLN A 87 -28.30 4.26 -12.72
N SER A 88 -28.77 3.05 -13.01
CA SER A 88 -28.89 2.54 -14.38
C SER A 88 -30.07 3.20 -15.09
N LEU A 89 -29.78 3.84 -16.21
CA LEU A 89 -30.70 4.63 -17.02
C LEU A 89 -30.55 4.20 -18.48
N THR A 90 -31.65 4.27 -19.23
CA THR A 90 -31.59 4.26 -20.70
C THR A 90 -31.58 5.71 -21.16
N LEU A 91 -30.60 6.04 -21.98
CA LEU A 91 -30.40 7.37 -22.54
C LEU A 91 -30.71 7.34 -24.04
N SER A 92 -31.27 8.42 -24.54
CA SER A 92 -31.40 8.71 -25.98
C SER A 92 -30.56 9.93 -26.31
N TRP A 93 -29.77 9.86 -27.37
CA TRP A 93 -28.93 10.97 -27.83
C TRP A 93 -28.90 11.03 -29.35
N THR A 94 -28.51 12.17 -29.89
CA THR A 94 -28.24 12.31 -31.32
C THR A 94 -26.75 12.10 -31.55
N GLY A 95 -26.39 11.10 -32.34
CA GLY A 95 -25.00 10.82 -32.67
C GLY A 95 -24.37 11.92 -33.52
N PRO A 96 -23.04 11.92 -33.67
CA PRO A 96 -22.34 12.86 -34.55
C PRO A 96 -22.72 12.69 -36.04
N ASP A 97 -23.32 11.55 -36.39
CA ASP A 97 -23.96 11.26 -37.68
C ASP A 97 -25.35 11.93 -37.86
N GLY A 98 -25.88 12.57 -36.82
CA GLY A 98 -27.20 13.18 -36.81
C GLY A 98 -28.35 12.19 -36.58
N LEU A 99 -28.06 10.91 -36.35
CA LEU A 99 -29.08 9.88 -36.13
C LEU A 99 -29.43 9.74 -34.63
N PRO A 100 -30.70 9.43 -34.31
CA PRO A 100 -31.09 9.14 -32.95
C PRO A 100 -30.57 7.75 -32.54
N HIS A 101 -29.85 7.71 -31.42
CA HIS A 101 -29.32 6.51 -30.80
C HIS A 101 -29.87 6.34 -29.38
N SER A 102 -29.92 5.11 -28.89
CA SER A 102 -30.32 4.82 -27.52
C SER A 102 -29.50 3.68 -26.91
N GLY A 103 -29.35 3.69 -25.59
CA GLY A 103 -28.48 2.74 -24.88
C GLY A 103 -28.49 2.92 -23.37
N GLY A 104 -28.13 1.86 -22.65
CA GLY A 104 -28.03 1.86 -21.20
C GLY A 104 -26.72 2.50 -20.71
N SER A 105 -26.81 3.28 -19.63
CA SER A 105 -25.66 3.86 -18.92
C SER A 105 -25.94 3.89 -17.42
N SER A 106 -24.88 3.88 -16.61
CA SER A 106 -24.96 4.04 -15.16
C SER A 106 -24.35 5.39 -14.79
N LEU A 107 -25.13 6.26 -14.14
CA LEU A 107 -24.69 7.60 -13.75
C LEU A 107 -24.77 7.78 -12.22
N PRO A 108 -23.82 8.50 -11.60
CA PRO A 108 -23.94 8.91 -10.20
C PRO A 108 -25.07 9.94 -10.04
N GLY A 109 -26.01 9.70 -9.13
CA GLY A 109 -27.08 10.65 -8.80
C GLY A 109 -28.50 10.07 -8.95
N ILE A 110 -29.49 10.95 -8.89
CA ILE A 110 -30.91 10.62 -9.07
C ILE A 110 -31.43 11.47 -10.23
N TYR A 111 -31.87 10.80 -11.29
CA TYR A 111 -32.41 11.41 -12.49
C TYR A 111 -33.81 10.86 -12.78
N ASP A 112 -34.67 11.72 -13.32
CA ASP A 112 -36.01 11.38 -13.77
C ASP A 112 -36.08 11.23 -15.30
N VAL A 113 -37.10 10.50 -15.76
CA VAL A 113 -37.34 10.35 -17.20
C VAL A 113 -37.67 11.72 -17.79
N GLY A 114 -36.95 12.09 -18.85
CA GLY A 114 -37.01 13.41 -19.48
C GLY A 114 -35.87 14.35 -19.06
N ASP A 115 -35.09 14.01 -18.03
CA ASP A 115 -33.93 14.81 -17.64
C ASP A 115 -32.84 14.77 -18.72
N ARG A 116 -32.13 15.90 -18.84
CA ARG A 116 -30.99 16.04 -19.74
C ARG A 116 -29.70 15.86 -18.97
N VAL A 117 -28.86 14.95 -19.45
CA VAL A 117 -27.57 14.61 -18.85
C VAL A 117 -26.47 14.71 -19.91
N SER A 118 -25.25 15.07 -19.50
CA SER A 118 -24.11 14.96 -20.42
C SER A 118 -23.65 13.51 -20.47
N ALA A 119 -23.59 12.97 -21.69
CA ALA A 119 -23.06 11.65 -21.96
C ALA A 119 -21.85 11.77 -22.89
N TRP A 120 -21.03 10.73 -22.90
CA TRP A 120 -19.86 10.65 -23.77
C TRP A 120 -20.09 9.57 -24.81
N VAL A 121 -19.80 9.90 -26.06
CA VAL A 121 -19.94 8.99 -27.19
C VAL A 121 -18.58 8.69 -27.78
N GLY A 122 -18.27 7.41 -28.00
CA GLY A 122 -17.05 6.96 -28.64
C GLY A 122 -17.02 7.23 -30.14
N THR A 123 -15.89 6.97 -30.78
CA THR A 123 -15.75 7.10 -32.26
C THR A 123 -16.64 6.14 -33.05
N ASP A 124 -17.16 5.11 -32.39
CA ASP A 124 -18.11 4.12 -32.93
C ASP A 124 -19.58 4.54 -32.79
N GLY A 125 -19.85 5.73 -32.23
CA GLY A 125 -21.20 6.24 -31.99
C GLY A 125 -21.89 5.62 -30.77
N ARG A 126 -21.20 4.76 -30.00
CA ARG A 126 -21.76 4.12 -28.80
C ARG A 126 -21.47 4.93 -27.55
N LEU A 127 -22.34 4.77 -26.55
CA LEU A 127 -22.12 5.30 -25.20
C LEU A 127 -20.80 4.77 -24.62
N ALA A 128 -19.98 5.70 -24.16
CA ALA A 128 -18.72 5.43 -23.48
C ALA A 128 -18.76 6.02 -22.06
N PRO A 129 -18.02 5.42 -21.11
CA PRO A 129 -17.85 6.03 -19.80
C PRO A 129 -17.15 7.39 -19.94
N PRO A 130 -17.35 8.30 -18.97
CA PRO A 130 -16.70 9.61 -18.97
C PRO A 130 -15.17 9.45 -19.03
N PRO A 131 -14.47 10.39 -19.70
CA PRO A 131 -13.01 10.39 -19.70
C PRO A 131 -12.50 10.49 -18.27
N SER A 132 -11.43 9.75 -17.98
CA SER A 132 -10.81 9.73 -16.67
C SER A 132 -10.44 11.14 -16.22
N THR A 133 -10.85 11.52 -15.02
CA THR A 133 -10.62 12.88 -14.49
C THR A 133 -9.31 12.96 -13.69
N PRO A 134 -8.76 14.17 -13.46
CA PRO A 134 -7.62 14.34 -12.55
C PRO A 134 -7.89 13.84 -11.13
N ALA A 135 -9.15 13.87 -10.67
CA ALA A 135 -9.54 13.34 -9.36
C ALA A 135 -9.43 11.81 -9.30
N ASP A 136 -9.77 11.13 -10.39
CA ASP A 136 -9.57 9.68 -10.52
C ASP A 136 -8.08 9.33 -10.48
N ALA A 137 -7.24 10.13 -11.16
CA ALA A 137 -5.80 9.96 -11.13
C ALA A 137 -5.24 10.07 -9.71
N VAL A 138 -5.68 11.05 -8.93
CA VAL A 138 -5.29 11.21 -7.51
C VAL A 138 -5.74 10.01 -6.67
N THR A 139 -6.97 9.55 -6.87
CA THR A 139 -7.53 8.42 -6.11
C THR A 139 -6.73 7.14 -6.35
N VAL A 140 -6.45 6.84 -7.62
CA VAL A 140 -5.65 5.67 -8.00
C VAL A 140 -4.20 5.82 -7.50
N ALA A 141 -3.63 7.02 -7.59
CA ALA A 141 -2.27 7.31 -7.10
C ALA A 141 -2.13 7.10 -5.58
N VAL A 142 -3.08 7.62 -4.80
CA VAL A 142 -3.12 7.46 -3.34
C VAL A 142 -3.32 6.00 -2.97
N ALA A 143 -4.25 5.29 -3.62
CA ALA A 143 -4.48 3.87 -3.37
C ALA A 143 -3.24 3.02 -3.68
N ALA A 144 -2.62 3.24 -4.85
CA ALA A 144 -1.41 2.52 -5.26
C ALA A 144 -0.24 2.79 -4.32
N GLY A 145 -0.01 4.07 -3.96
CA GLY A 145 1.03 4.46 -3.02
C GLY A 145 0.80 3.85 -1.63
N PHE A 146 -0.43 3.91 -1.13
CA PHE A 146 -0.79 3.36 0.17
C PHE A 146 -0.61 1.83 0.25
N LEU A 147 -1.12 1.09 -0.74
CA LEU A 147 -0.99 -0.37 -0.76
C LEU A 147 0.47 -0.81 -0.87
N THR A 148 1.26 -0.09 -1.67
CA THR A 148 2.70 -0.34 -1.81
C THR A 148 3.43 -0.08 -0.48
N ALA A 149 3.14 1.04 0.17
CA ALA A 149 3.73 1.39 1.46
C ALA A 149 3.33 0.38 2.55
N ALA A 150 2.06 -0.02 2.61
CA ALA A 150 1.55 -0.98 3.58
C ALA A 150 2.17 -2.37 3.40
N GLY A 151 2.24 -2.86 2.15
CA GLY A 151 2.88 -4.14 1.84
C GLY A 151 4.37 -4.14 2.18
N TRP A 152 5.07 -3.06 1.83
CA TRP A 152 6.49 -2.91 2.14
C TRP A 152 6.76 -2.83 3.64
N ALA A 153 6.01 -1.99 4.36
CA ALA A 153 6.12 -1.85 5.81
C ALA A 153 5.82 -3.19 6.51
N GLY A 154 4.79 -3.90 6.07
CA GLY A 154 4.48 -5.25 6.56
C GLY A 154 5.66 -6.21 6.36
N GLY A 155 6.26 -6.22 5.16
CA GLY A 155 7.43 -7.04 4.85
C GLY A 155 8.64 -6.72 5.73
N VAL A 156 8.99 -5.44 5.87
CA VAL A 156 10.09 -4.98 6.73
C VAL A 156 9.85 -5.35 8.19
N LEU A 157 8.63 -5.18 8.69
CA LEU A 157 8.28 -5.53 10.07
C LEU A 157 8.38 -7.04 10.32
N VAL A 158 7.90 -7.88 9.40
CA VAL A 158 7.98 -9.34 9.52
C VAL A 158 9.45 -9.80 9.49
N VAL A 159 10.23 -9.35 8.51
CA VAL A 159 11.65 -9.72 8.38
C VAL A 159 12.44 -9.21 9.59
N GLY A 160 12.21 -7.97 10.02
CA GLY A 160 12.82 -7.40 11.21
C GLY A 160 12.49 -8.22 12.46
N ARG A 161 11.21 -8.52 12.70
CA ARG A 161 10.77 -9.36 13.83
C ARG A 161 11.44 -10.73 13.84
N LEU A 162 11.52 -11.39 12.70
CA LEU A 162 12.19 -12.69 12.57
C LEU A 162 13.69 -12.58 12.85
N ALA A 163 14.36 -11.54 12.32
CA ALA A 163 15.77 -11.31 12.54
C ALA A 163 16.09 -11.01 14.02
N PHE A 164 15.32 -10.14 14.66
CA PHE A 164 15.46 -9.84 16.09
C PHE A 164 15.18 -11.06 16.97
N ALA A 165 14.11 -11.81 16.68
CA ALA A 165 13.79 -13.03 17.42
C ALA A 165 14.89 -14.10 17.26
N TRP A 166 15.41 -14.27 16.05
CA TRP A 166 16.51 -15.19 15.78
C TRP A 166 17.76 -14.79 16.56
N ASN A 167 18.17 -13.51 16.48
CA ASN A 167 19.33 -13.00 17.20
C ASN A 167 19.20 -13.22 18.72
N GLY A 168 18.03 -12.89 19.29
CA GLY A 168 17.73 -13.11 20.71
C GLY A 168 17.82 -14.59 21.11
N ARG A 169 17.29 -15.51 20.28
CA ARG A 169 17.39 -16.96 20.53
C ARG A 169 18.83 -17.46 20.47
N THR A 170 19.61 -17.02 19.48
CA THR A 170 21.03 -17.42 19.38
C THR A 170 21.84 -16.91 20.56
N PHE A 171 21.58 -15.69 21.01
CA PHE A 171 22.24 -15.12 22.16
C PHE A 171 21.86 -15.84 23.46
N ALA A 172 20.57 -16.14 23.65
CA ALA A 172 20.10 -16.90 24.80
C ALA A 172 20.71 -18.31 24.87
N ARG A 173 20.91 -18.97 23.73
CA ARG A 173 21.61 -20.27 23.65
C ARG A 173 23.08 -20.16 24.04
N ALA A 174 23.81 -19.22 23.43
CA ALA A 174 25.21 -18.99 23.76
C ALA A 174 25.40 -18.64 25.24
N TRP A 175 24.49 -17.83 25.79
CA TRP A 175 24.48 -17.49 27.21
C TRP A 175 24.22 -18.70 28.11
N ALA A 176 23.30 -19.59 27.73
CA ALA A 176 23.00 -20.81 28.49
C ALA A 176 24.17 -21.80 28.47
N GLU A 177 24.87 -21.92 27.33
CA GLU A 177 26.09 -22.73 27.20
C GLU A 177 27.21 -22.18 28.09
N ASP A 178 27.47 -20.88 28.04
CA ASP A 178 28.47 -20.22 28.88
C ASP A 178 28.13 -20.37 30.38
N TRP A 179 26.85 -20.25 30.76
CA TRP A 179 26.43 -20.46 32.15
C TRP A 179 26.61 -21.90 32.60
N ALA A 180 26.28 -22.88 31.78
CA ALA A 180 26.44 -24.29 32.13
C ALA A 180 27.92 -24.66 32.39
N ALA A 181 28.86 -23.96 31.75
CA ALA A 181 30.29 -24.15 32.00
C ALA A 181 30.75 -23.62 33.37
N VAL A 182 30.17 -22.52 33.85
CA VAL A 182 30.58 -21.86 35.11
C VAL A 182 29.67 -22.17 36.31
N GLU A 183 28.44 -22.64 36.09
CA GLU A 183 27.50 -23.07 37.15
C GLU A 183 28.13 -24.08 38.13
N PRO A 184 28.90 -25.11 37.71
CA PRO A 184 29.40 -26.13 38.63
C PRO A 184 30.41 -25.61 39.66
N GLU A 185 31.21 -24.60 39.29
CA GLU A 185 32.24 -24.03 40.16
C GLU A 185 31.63 -23.21 41.29
N TRP A 186 30.54 -22.48 41.01
CA TRP A 186 29.89 -21.62 42.00
C TRP A 186 28.77 -22.33 42.77
N SER A 187 28.06 -23.28 42.16
CA SER A 187 26.96 -24.02 42.79
C SER A 187 27.41 -25.15 43.73
N GLY A 188 28.71 -25.47 43.77
CA GLY A 188 29.25 -26.56 44.60
C GLY A 188 28.90 -27.96 44.11
N ARG A 189 28.21 -28.10 42.96
CA ARG A 189 27.91 -29.38 42.31
C ARG A 189 29.10 -29.85 41.47
N ARG A 190 30.21 -30.20 42.10
CA ARG A 190 31.20 -31.06 41.45
C ARG A 190 30.76 -32.50 41.67
N THR A 191 30.36 -33.19 40.60
CA THR A 191 30.44 -34.66 40.62
C THR A 191 31.93 -35.04 40.72
N PRO A 192 32.30 -35.92 41.66
CA PRO A 192 33.69 -36.32 41.91
C PRO A 192 34.31 -37.06 40.72
#